data_AF-A0A7X2PCT1-F1
#
_entry.id   AF-A0A7X2PCT1-F1
#
_cell.length_a   1.000
_cell.length_b   1.000
_cell.length_c   1.000
_cell.angle_alpha   90.00
_cell.angle_beta   90.00
_cell.angle_gamma   90.00
#
_symmetry.space_group_name_H-M   'P 1'
#
loop_
_entity.id
_entity.type
_entity.pdbx_description
1 polymer ?
#
loop_
_entity_poly.entity_id
_entity_poly.type
_entity_poly.pdbx_seq_one_letter_code
_entity_poly.pdbx_strand_id
1 'polypeptide(L)'
;MLRKKVKEAEYTKTSGFGIQRIVFNFLDYILATTKEEYANYSFRFRNSIEHFYPQHPSEGEYWEDEDLNSFGNLALLSVSENSRFSNLPPMAKYEYLKSVVNQNPKLNEMAKIMNEVPIGWTQEKAKKHKEKMFELLEDKITK
;
A
#
# COMPACT_ATOMS: atom_id res chain seq x y z
N MET A 1 -15.99 2.90 -16.78
CA MET A 1 -15.83 1.45 -16.57
C MET A 1 -14.98 1.11 -15.34
N LEU A 2 -13.76 1.68 -15.18
CA LEU A 2 -12.90 1.39 -14.01
C LEU A 2 -13.44 1.94 -12.68
N ARG A 3 -13.86 3.22 -12.61
CA ARG A 3 -14.46 3.81 -11.40
C ARG A 3 -15.63 2.98 -10.85
N LYS A 4 -16.50 2.51 -11.75
CA LYS A 4 -17.63 1.62 -11.41
C LYS A 4 -17.15 0.32 -10.75
N LYS A 5 -16.14 -0.36 -11.32
CA LYS A 5 -15.57 -1.59 -10.73
C LYS A 5 -14.94 -1.35 -9.35
N VAL A 6 -14.31 -0.21 -9.13
CA VAL A 6 -13.75 0.13 -7.81
C VAL A 6 -14.86 0.41 -6.80
N LYS A 7 -15.94 1.10 -7.21
CA LYS A 7 -17.12 1.31 -6.37
C LYS A 7 -17.81 -0.02 -5.99
N GLU A 8 -17.97 -0.92 -6.96
CA GLU A 8 -18.53 -2.26 -6.77
C GLU A 8 -17.63 -3.17 -5.91
N ALA A 9 -16.35 -2.83 -5.72
CA ALA A 9 -15.45 -3.61 -4.89
C ALA A 9 -15.70 -3.45 -3.39
N GLU A 10 -16.56 -2.51 -2.97
CA GLU A 10 -16.90 -2.24 -1.57
C GLU A 10 -15.66 -2.19 -0.65
N TYR A 11 -14.60 -1.51 -1.11
CA TYR A 11 -13.28 -1.51 -0.47
C TYR A 11 -13.26 -0.94 0.96
N THR A 12 -14.29 -0.18 1.34
CA THR A 12 -14.47 0.37 2.69
C THR A 12 -14.96 -0.69 3.69
N LYS A 13 -15.55 -1.79 3.21
CA LYS A 13 -16.10 -2.89 4.01
C LYS A 13 -15.28 -4.18 3.94
N THR A 14 -14.16 -4.16 3.21
CA THR A 14 -13.29 -5.33 3.02
C THR A 14 -11.90 -5.07 3.61
N SER A 15 -11.22 -6.15 3.98
CA SER A 15 -9.87 -6.14 4.53
C SER A 15 -9.03 -7.27 3.95
N GLY A 16 -7.71 -7.19 4.12
CA GLY A 16 -6.78 -8.25 3.75
C GLY A 16 -6.87 -8.63 2.28
N PHE A 17 -6.85 -9.94 2.03
CA PHE A 17 -6.95 -10.51 0.68
C PHE A 17 -8.36 -10.41 0.06
N GLY A 18 -9.36 -10.00 0.83
CA GLY A 18 -10.71 -9.69 0.33
C GLY A 18 -10.76 -8.39 -0.49
N ILE A 19 -9.79 -7.49 -0.29
CA ILE A 19 -9.72 -6.25 -1.06
C ILE A 19 -9.33 -6.58 -2.50
N GLN A 20 -10.18 -6.17 -3.45
CA GLN A 20 -9.95 -6.47 -4.85
C GLN A 20 -8.73 -5.71 -5.39
N ARG A 21 -7.92 -6.40 -6.21
CA ARG A 21 -6.67 -5.84 -6.79
C ARG A 21 -6.92 -4.59 -7.64
N ILE A 22 -8.12 -4.44 -8.18
CA ILE A 22 -8.52 -3.25 -8.95
C ILE A 22 -8.46 -1.97 -8.12
N VAL A 23 -8.70 -2.05 -6.80
CA VAL A 23 -8.64 -0.93 -5.87
C VAL A 23 -7.22 -0.40 -5.75
N PHE A 24 -6.25 -1.31 -5.55
CA PHE A 24 -4.82 -0.97 -5.50
C PHE A 24 -4.32 -0.38 -6.82
N ASN A 25 -4.62 -1.06 -7.95
CA ASN A 25 -4.20 -0.58 -9.27
C ASN A 25 -4.77 0.80 -9.60
N PHE A 26 -6.03 1.06 -9.23
CA PHE A 26 -6.64 2.35 -9.47
C PHE A 26 -6.06 3.44 -8.56
N LEU A 27 -5.78 3.13 -7.29
CA LEU A 27 -5.07 4.05 -6.40
C LEU A 27 -3.68 4.39 -6.93
N ASP A 28 -2.90 3.40 -7.36
CA ASP A 28 -1.58 3.62 -7.95
C ASP A 28 -1.66 4.49 -9.22
N TYR A 29 -2.71 4.30 -10.02
CA TYR A 29 -3.02 5.18 -11.15
C TYR A 29 -3.28 6.63 -10.73
N ILE A 30 -4.09 6.84 -9.70
CA ILE A 30 -4.36 8.19 -9.19
C ILE A 30 -3.06 8.83 -8.70
N LEU A 31 -2.29 8.15 -7.86
CA LEU A 31 -1.03 8.66 -7.32
C LEU A 31 -0.03 9.01 -8.44
N ALA A 32 0.15 8.12 -9.42
CA ALA A 32 1.09 8.33 -10.51
C ALA A 32 0.69 9.48 -11.46
N THR A 33 -0.60 9.73 -11.64
CA THR A 33 -1.10 10.80 -12.55
C THR A 33 -1.28 12.15 -11.87
N THR A 34 -1.20 12.22 -10.54
CA THR A 34 -1.42 13.45 -9.78
C THR A 34 -0.14 14.05 -9.22
N LYS A 35 0.96 13.30 -9.15
CA LYS A 35 2.23 13.78 -8.59
C LYS A 35 3.35 13.73 -9.61
N GLU A 36 4.05 14.85 -9.74
CA GLU A 36 5.15 15.02 -10.70
C GLU A 36 6.32 14.05 -10.48
N GLU A 37 6.53 13.59 -9.25
CA GLU A 37 7.57 12.61 -8.91
C GLU A 37 7.41 11.28 -9.68
N TYR A 38 6.21 10.98 -10.19
CA TYR A 38 5.92 9.79 -10.97
C TYR A 38 5.91 10.04 -12.49
N ALA A 39 6.44 11.16 -12.98
CA ALA A 39 6.46 11.48 -14.42
C ALA A 39 7.14 10.38 -15.28
N ASN A 40 8.14 9.68 -14.73
CA ASN A 40 8.84 8.59 -15.40
C ASN A 40 8.38 7.18 -14.95
N TYR A 41 7.28 7.10 -14.20
CA TYR A 41 6.76 5.84 -13.70
C TYR A 41 6.10 5.03 -14.82
N SER A 42 6.41 3.74 -14.88
CA SER A 42 5.77 2.79 -15.79
C SER A 42 4.99 1.74 -14.99
N PHE A 43 3.74 1.52 -15.37
CA PHE A 43 2.93 0.48 -14.76
C PHE A 43 3.48 -0.90 -15.13
N ARG A 44 3.66 -1.73 -14.12
CA ARG A 44 4.07 -3.13 -14.25
C ARG A 44 2.95 -4.02 -13.74
N PHE A 45 2.90 -5.25 -14.26
CA PHE A 45 1.95 -6.23 -13.77
C PHE A 45 2.27 -6.59 -12.31
N ARG A 46 1.28 -6.44 -11.44
CA ARG A 46 1.34 -6.73 -10.00
C ARG A 46 0.03 -7.39 -9.59
N ASN A 47 0.09 -8.47 -8.84
CA ASN A 47 -1.07 -9.26 -8.45
C ASN A 47 -0.98 -9.83 -7.02
N SER A 48 0.16 -9.64 -6.36
CA SER A 48 0.41 -10.16 -5.02
C SER A 48 0.16 -9.06 -4.00
N ILE A 49 -0.79 -9.27 -3.09
CA ILE A 49 -0.99 -8.37 -1.96
C ILE A 49 0.10 -8.69 -0.94
N GLU A 50 0.78 -7.66 -0.46
CA GLU A 50 1.85 -7.75 0.52
C GLU A 50 1.53 -6.87 1.73
N HIS A 51 1.84 -7.37 2.91
CA HIS A 51 1.76 -6.62 4.15
C HIS A 51 3.04 -5.83 4.37
N PHE A 52 2.93 -4.55 4.72
CA PHE A 52 4.11 -3.72 5.00
C PHE A 52 4.70 -4.03 6.38
N TYR A 53 3.85 -4.09 7.41
CA TYR A 53 4.11 -4.80 8.65
C TYR A 53 3.81 -6.29 8.47
N PRO A 54 4.78 -7.21 8.69
CA PRO A 54 4.61 -8.62 8.38
C PRO A 54 3.59 -9.31 9.30
N GLN A 55 2.93 -10.36 8.79
CA GLN A 55 2.03 -11.21 9.59
C GLN A 55 2.78 -12.05 10.64
N HIS A 56 4.02 -12.45 10.31
CA HIS A 56 4.92 -13.19 11.17
C HIS A 56 6.19 -12.37 11.38
N PRO A 57 6.15 -11.33 12.24
CA PRO A 57 7.33 -10.52 12.52
C PRO A 57 8.43 -11.37 13.15
N SER A 58 9.65 -11.23 12.65
CA SER A 58 10.84 -11.81 13.31
C SER A 58 11.19 -11.06 14.60
N GLU A 59 10.80 -9.79 14.69
CA GLU A 59 10.99 -8.87 15.82
C GLU A 59 9.78 -7.93 15.92
N GLY A 60 9.33 -7.64 17.14
CA GLY A 60 8.16 -6.79 17.41
C GLY A 60 6.92 -7.59 17.80
N GLU A 61 5.79 -6.88 17.91
CA GLU A 61 4.51 -7.44 18.35
C GLU A 61 3.65 -7.92 17.18
N TYR A 62 2.85 -8.95 17.43
CA TYR A 62 1.77 -9.31 16.51
C TYR A 62 0.72 -8.21 16.51
N TRP A 63 0.30 -7.79 15.32
CA TRP A 63 -0.81 -6.86 15.17
C TRP A 63 -2.13 -7.61 15.16
N GLU A 64 -3.15 -7.00 15.75
CA GLU A 64 -4.53 -7.48 15.62
C GLU A 64 -4.97 -7.53 14.15
N ASP A 65 -5.84 -8.47 13.81
CA ASP A 65 -6.25 -8.73 12.43
C ASP A 65 -6.82 -7.49 11.73
N GLU A 66 -7.49 -6.60 12.46
CA GLU A 66 -8.06 -5.36 11.91
C GLU A 66 -6.95 -4.40 11.41
N ASP A 67 -5.90 -4.23 12.18
CA ASP A 67 -4.77 -3.36 11.83
C ASP A 67 -3.84 -4.02 10.82
N LEU A 68 -3.55 -5.31 11.01
CA LEU A 68 -2.69 -6.11 10.13
C LEU A 68 -3.25 -6.14 8.70
N ASN A 69 -4.55 -6.44 8.57
CA ASN A 69 -5.22 -6.57 7.27
C ASN A 69 -5.84 -5.24 6.79
N SER A 70 -5.53 -4.13 7.45
CA SER A 70 -5.95 -2.80 7.03
C SER A 70 -5.34 -2.44 5.68
N PHE A 71 -6.13 -1.85 4.77
CA PHE A 71 -5.62 -1.35 3.48
C PHE A 71 -4.42 -0.39 3.64
N GLY A 72 -4.34 0.30 4.77
CA GLY A 72 -3.19 1.13 5.12
C GLY A 72 -1.88 0.36 5.17
N ASN A 73 -1.91 -0.88 5.67
CA ASN A 73 -0.78 -1.79 5.80
C ASN A 73 -0.54 -2.66 4.56
N LEU A 74 -1.37 -2.58 3.52
CA LEU A 74 -1.29 -3.47 2.36
C LEU A 74 -0.83 -2.74 1.10
N ALA A 75 0.01 -3.38 0.28
CA ALA A 75 0.40 -2.90 -1.04
C ALA A 75 0.27 -4.01 -2.09
N LEU A 76 0.13 -3.64 -3.36
CA LEU A 76 0.10 -4.61 -4.46
C LEU A 76 1.46 -4.64 -5.15
N LEU A 77 2.09 -5.82 -5.20
CA LEU A 77 3.44 -6.06 -5.71
C LEU A 77 3.47 -7.18 -6.75
N SER A 78 4.61 -7.33 -7.41
CA SER A 78 4.91 -8.56 -8.16
C SER A 78 5.15 -9.73 -7.19
N VAL A 79 5.00 -10.96 -7.69
CA VAL A 79 5.29 -12.17 -6.90
C VAL A 79 6.74 -12.21 -6.43
N SER A 80 7.69 -11.76 -7.26
CA SER A 80 9.11 -11.68 -6.91
C SER A 80 9.40 -10.68 -5.81
N GLU A 81 8.79 -9.49 -5.86
CA GLU A 81 8.93 -8.48 -4.79
C GLU A 81 8.31 -8.99 -3.49
N ASN A 82 7.13 -9.63 -3.58
CA ASN A 82 6.47 -10.19 -2.42
C ASN A 82 7.30 -11.29 -1.74
N SER A 83 7.86 -12.22 -2.53
CA SER A 83 8.73 -13.28 -2.01
C SER A 83 9.98 -12.73 -1.32
N ARG A 84 10.48 -11.56 -1.76
CA ARG A 84 11.61 -10.88 -1.11
C ARG A 84 11.20 -10.20 0.20
N PHE A 85 10.01 -9.61 0.24
CA PHE A 85 9.54 -8.86 1.40
C PHE A 85 8.99 -9.74 2.50
N SER A 86 8.06 -10.65 2.22
CA SER A 86 7.50 -11.63 3.16
C SER A 86 7.56 -11.17 4.64
N ASN A 87 8.44 -11.78 5.44
CA ASN A 87 8.56 -11.55 6.88
C ASN A 87 9.54 -10.42 7.27
N LEU A 88 10.08 -9.67 6.30
CA LEU A 88 10.94 -8.53 6.60
C LEU A 88 10.19 -7.49 7.44
N PRO A 89 10.83 -6.87 8.43
CA PRO A 89 10.22 -5.75 9.15
C PRO A 89 10.06 -4.53 8.24
N PRO A 90 9.14 -3.60 8.54
CA PRO A 90 8.93 -2.38 7.76
C PRO A 90 10.21 -1.59 7.47
N MET A 91 11.13 -1.54 8.44
CA MET A 91 12.41 -0.85 8.29
C MET A 91 13.29 -1.49 7.22
N ALA A 92 13.37 -2.83 7.18
CA ALA A 92 14.12 -3.53 6.14
C ALA A 92 13.48 -3.38 4.75
N LYS A 93 12.14 -3.39 4.67
CA LYS A 93 11.42 -3.07 3.42
C LYS A 93 11.74 -1.64 2.99
N TYR A 94 11.70 -0.67 3.90
CA TYR A 94 12.03 0.72 3.64
C TYR A 94 13.47 0.91 3.11
N GLU A 95 14.47 0.31 3.76
CA GLU A 95 15.86 0.38 3.28
C GLU A 95 16.03 -0.16 1.86
N TYR A 96 15.35 -1.27 1.53
CA TYR A 96 15.34 -1.78 0.17
C TYR A 96 14.70 -0.78 -0.80
N LEU A 97 13.57 -0.18 -0.43
CA LEU A 97 12.84 0.75 -1.29
C LEU A 97 13.65 1.99 -1.68
N LYS A 98 14.52 2.49 -0.79
CA LYS A 98 15.44 3.60 -1.11
C LYS A 98 16.34 3.33 -2.32
N SER A 99 16.66 2.05 -2.57
CA SER A 99 17.59 1.64 -3.62
C SER A 99 16.93 1.42 -4.98
N VAL A 100 15.61 1.51 -5.09
CA VAL A 100 14.89 1.13 -6.30
C VAL A 100 14.22 2.33 -6.96
N VAL A 101 14.45 2.47 -8.26
CA VAL A 101 13.84 3.50 -9.11
C VAL A 101 12.44 3.04 -9.57
N ASN A 102 11.50 3.99 -9.71
CA ASN A 102 10.14 3.74 -10.21
C ASN A 102 9.34 2.72 -9.39
N GLN A 103 9.38 2.90 -8.08
CA GLN A 103 8.68 2.06 -7.12
C GLN A 103 7.15 2.15 -7.21
N ASN A 104 6.47 1.16 -6.61
CA ASN A 104 5.00 1.18 -6.48
C ASN A 104 4.54 2.51 -5.81
N PRO A 105 3.62 3.29 -6.41
CA PRO A 105 3.22 4.58 -5.87
C PRO A 105 2.67 4.53 -4.44
N LYS A 106 1.76 3.59 -4.14
CA LYS A 106 1.26 3.41 -2.77
C LYS A 106 2.37 3.02 -1.80
N LEU A 107 3.29 2.15 -2.22
CA LEU A 107 4.41 1.71 -1.38
C LEU A 107 5.40 2.85 -1.10
N ASN A 108 5.60 3.75 -2.05
CA ASN A 108 6.36 4.97 -1.85
C ASN A 108 5.71 5.90 -0.82
N GLU A 109 4.38 6.01 -0.80
CA GLU A 109 3.68 6.76 0.25
C GLU A 109 3.91 6.14 1.64
N MET A 110 3.92 4.80 1.75
CA MET A 110 4.30 4.12 3.00
C MET A 110 5.75 4.43 3.40
N ALA A 111 6.68 4.37 2.45
CA ALA A 111 8.09 4.66 2.66
C ALA A 111 8.34 6.11 3.12
N LYS A 112 7.54 7.08 2.64
CA LYS A 112 7.62 8.47 3.12
C LYS A 112 7.21 8.59 4.58
N ILE A 113 6.11 7.95 4.98
CA ILE A 113 5.62 7.94 6.37
C ILE A 113 6.61 7.20 7.30
N MET A 114 7.28 6.16 6.80
CA MET A 114 8.37 5.49 7.53
C MET A 114 9.52 6.41 7.91
N ASN A 115 9.81 7.39 7.04
CA ASN A 115 10.89 8.36 7.23
C ASN A 115 10.50 9.54 8.16
N GLU A 116 9.23 9.65 8.55
CA GLU A 116 8.79 10.67 9.51
C GLU A 116 9.21 10.31 10.93
N VAL A 117 9.61 11.31 11.71
CA VAL A 117 10.03 11.16 13.12
C VAL A 117 8.81 11.19 14.05
N PRO A 118 8.68 10.27 15.02
CA PRO A 118 9.58 9.16 15.33
C PRO A 118 9.53 8.03 14.28
N ILE A 119 10.70 7.44 14.03
CA ILE A 119 10.95 6.41 13.02
C ILE A 119 10.08 5.18 13.30
N GLY A 120 9.38 4.68 12.28
CA GLY A 120 8.71 3.38 12.33
C GLY A 120 7.31 3.37 11.73
N TRP A 121 6.81 2.15 11.51
CA TRP A 121 5.45 1.88 11.05
C TRP A 121 4.63 1.39 12.24
N THR A 122 3.55 2.10 12.56
CA THR A 122 2.66 1.78 13.68
C THR A 122 1.24 1.58 13.17
N GLN A 123 0.36 0.99 13.99
CA GLN A 123 -1.06 0.88 13.65
C GLN A 123 -1.69 2.25 13.36
N GLU A 124 -1.31 3.28 14.13
CA GLU A 124 -1.79 4.65 13.92
C GLU A 124 -1.37 5.21 12.56
N LYS A 125 -0.11 5.02 12.17
CA LYS A 125 0.40 5.44 10.85
C LYS A 125 -0.27 4.67 9.72
N ALA A 126 -0.49 3.36 9.89
CA ALA A 126 -1.22 2.56 8.94
C ALA A 126 -2.68 3.04 8.80
N LYS A 127 -3.36 3.37 9.90
CA LYS A 127 -4.71 3.93 9.90
C LYS A 127 -4.80 5.27 9.17
N LYS A 128 -3.92 6.21 9.51
CA LYS A 128 -3.82 7.52 8.81
C LYS A 128 -3.56 7.35 7.32
N HIS A 129 -2.68 6.40 6.97
CA HIS A 129 -2.41 6.06 5.57
C HIS A 129 -3.67 5.51 4.87
N LYS A 130 -4.42 4.60 5.51
CA LYS A 130 -5.70 4.09 4.97
C LYS A 130 -6.67 5.23 4.68
N GLU A 131 -6.90 6.10 5.65
CA GLU A 131 -7.82 7.24 5.53
C GLU A 131 -7.47 8.13 4.34
N LYS A 132 -6.20 8.54 4.23
CA LYS A 132 -5.70 9.35 3.11
C LYS A 132 -5.88 8.67 1.76
N MET A 133 -5.61 7.36 1.67
CA MET A 133 -5.77 6.63 0.40
C MET A 133 -7.24 6.46 0.02
N PHE A 134 -8.13 6.27 1.00
CA PHE A 134 -9.57 6.17 0.78
C PHE A 134 -10.17 7.51 0.35
N GLU A 135 -9.72 8.63 0.92
CA GLU A 135 -10.11 9.97 0.49
C GLU A 135 -9.76 10.21 -0.98
N LEU A 136 -8.54 9.83 -1.40
CA LEU A 136 -8.13 9.93 -2.81
C LEU A 136 -8.98 9.07 -3.74
N LEU A 137 -9.34 7.85 -3.32
CA LEU A 137 -10.23 6.98 -4.09
C LEU A 137 -11.62 7.62 -4.22
N GLU A 138 -12.18 8.11 -3.12
CA GLU A 138 -13.53 8.67 -3.07
C GLU A 138 -13.65 9.94 -3.94
N ASP A 139 -12.66 10.85 -3.86
CA ASP A 139 -12.60 12.04 -4.70
C ASP A 139 -12.67 11.70 -6.20
N LYS A 140 -12.01 10.61 -6.60
CA LYS A 140 -11.87 10.22 -8.00
C LYS A 140 -12.98 9.32 -8.51
N ILE A 141 -13.74 8.66 -7.64
CA ILE A 141 -14.88 7.81 -8.01
C ILE A 141 -16.18 8.62 -8.07
N THR A 142 -16.29 9.66 -7.24
CA THR A 142 -17.49 10.51 -7.15
C THR A 142 -17.49 11.66 -8.16
N LYS A 143 -16.31 12.12 -8.62
CA LYS A 143 -16.15 12.93 -9.83
C LYS A 143 -16.28 12.10 -11.10
#